data_AF-A0A229SK78-F1
#
_entry.id   AF-A0A229SK78-F1
#
_cell.length_a   1.000
_cell.length_b   1.000
_cell.length_c   1.000
_cell.angle_alpha   90.00
_cell.angle_beta   90.00
_cell.angle_gamma   90.00
#
_symmetry.space_group_name_H-M   'P 1'
#
loop_
_entity.id
_entity.type
_entity.pdbx_description
1 polymer ?
#
loop_
_entity_poly.entity_id
_entity_poly.type
_entity_poly.pdbx_seq_one_letter_code
_entity_poly.pdbx_strand_id
1 'polypeptide(L)'
;MTFQYTSSMALSTLAWNATKENMIATNHPRIRIRTTGMTWQEVASEGATSELLSAGSFAGPPDQLKVNHVNEITGLMGSAGEQIALAWTAEQDVQRWNQTKDQRDKFHTRMGVRALAELAAHFCLGATHNLGNTVLRVMLLHDAASAYLATKNRKKDFAFAPGSESRDAWTTVSPSNAKFRAQLKEAARLTQAAPCQALADVVDVLCADSAFIALDERRGTDFHRHRPQSLDTGSPRDGAWQSTPSGHWRSLQWHVASPDPAADENLVADTVAAGLEAVADAFESAYPLIIESIAALGYRISLRPYPSA
;
A
#
# COMPACT_ATOMS: atom_id res chain seq x y z
N MET A 1 30.18 -6.36 -13.92
CA MET A 1 29.37 -7.50 -13.43
C MET A 1 27.93 -7.03 -13.37
N THR A 2 27.05 -7.64 -14.16
CA THR A 2 25.63 -7.28 -14.25
C THR A 2 24.86 -8.36 -13.51
N PHE A 3 24.34 -8.05 -12.33
CA PHE A 3 23.36 -8.90 -11.68
C PHE A 3 21.98 -8.43 -12.13
N GLN A 4 21.42 -9.10 -13.13
CA GLN A 4 20.01 -8.99 -13.49
C GLN A 4 19.23 -9.93 -12.58
N TYR A 5 18.57 -9.37 -11.56
CA TYR A 5 17.55 -10.09 -10.81
C TYR A 5 16.19 -9.86 -11.50
N THR A 6 15.95 -10.53 -12.61
CA THR A 6 14.59 -10.69 -13.15
C THR A 6 13.95 -11.90 -12.49
N SER A 7 13.51 -11.73 -11.26
CA SER A 7 12.62 -12.69 -10.61
C SER A 7 11.40 -11.93 -10.13
N SER A 8 10.35 -11.90 -10.97
CA SER A 8 9.01 -11.61 -10.49
C SER A 8 8.60 -12.74 -9.56
N MET A 9 8.49 -12.46 -8.25
CA MET A 9 7.88 -13.40 -7.34
C MET A 9 6.38 -13.44 -7.62
N ALA A 10 5.95 -14.34 -8.51
CA ALA A 10 4.60 -14.84 -8.46
C ALA A 10 4.53 -15.81 -7.28
N LEU A 11 3.88 -15.43 -6.19
CA LEU A 11 3.60 -16.34 -5.10
C LEU A 11 2.74 -17.48 -5.68
N SER A 12 3.34 -18.66 -5.85
CA SER A 12 2.60 -19.83 -6.31
C SER A 12 1.70 -20.27 -5.18
N THR A 13 0.45 -19.80 -5.23
CA THR A 13 -0.77 -20.21 -4.50
C THR A 13 -0.55 -21.08 -3.26
N LEU A 14 -1.02 -20.62 -2.09
CA LEU A 14 -1.08 -21.44 -0.87
C LEU A 14 -2.30 -22.38 -0.83
N ALA A 15 -3.06 -22.49 -1.92
CA ALA A 15 -4.29 -23.29 -1.97
C ALA A 15 -4.02 -24.80 -2.08
N TRP A 16 -4.71 -25.60 -1.24
CA TRP A 16 -4.70 -27.06 -1.28
C TRP A 16 -5.41 -27.57 -2.54
N ASN A 17 -4.71 -28.37 -3.36
CA ASN A 17 -5.17 -28.99 -4.61
C ASN A 17 -5.53 -28.05 -5.77
N ALA A 18 -4.52 -27.37 -6.33
CA ALA A 18 -4.62 -26.85 -7.69
C ALA A 18 -4.55 -28.02 -8.71
N THR A 19 -5.68 -28.67 -9.02
CA THR A 19 -5.80 -29.46 -10.25
C THR A 19 -5.68 -28.53 -11.47
N LYS A 20 -5.26 -29.05 -12.63
CA LYS A 20 -5.08 -28.24 -13.87
C LYS A 20 -6.34 -27.45 -14.29
N GLU A 21 -7.53 -27.86 -13.86
CA GLU A 21 -8.81 -27.17 -14.08
C GLU A 21 -9.05 -25.99 -13.12
N ASN A 22 -8.37 -25.97 -11.97
CA ASN A 22 -8.31 -24.85 -11.02
C ASN A 22 -7.09 -23.93 -11.27
N MET A 23 -6.26 -24.23 -12.27
CA MET A 23 -5.16 -23.35 -12.66
C MET A 23 -5.73 -22.14 -13.39
N ILE A 24 -5.62 -20.99 -12.73
CA ILE A 24 -5.72 -19.64 -13.29
C ILE A 24 -6.80 -19.56 -14.36
N ALA A 25 -8.05 -19.35 -13.95
CA ALA A 25 -9.04 -18.85 -14.90
C ALA A 25 -8.42 -17.62 -15.57
N THR A 26 -8.14 -17.71 -16.87
CA THR A 26 -7.55 -16.63 -17.68
C THR A 26 -8.46 -15.40 -17.76
N ASN A 27 -9.69 -15.53 -17.24
CA ASN A 27 -10.65 -14.47 -16.95
C ASN A 27 -10.78 -14.21 -15.44
N HIS A 28 -9.67 -14.25 -14.69
CA HIS A 28 -9.64 -13.93 -13.25
C HIS A 28 -10.18 -12.50 -13.04
N PRO A 29 -11.14 -12.27 -12.12
CA PRO A 29 -11.53 -10.92 -11.74
C PRO A 29 -10.27 -10.15 -11.30
N ARG A 30 -10.18 -8.86 -11.64
CA ARG A 30 -9.09 -7.97 -11.23
C ARG A 30 -7.71 -8.27 -11.83
N ILE A 31 -7.64 -8.92 -13.00
CA ILE A 31 -6.38 -9.05 -13.76
C ILE A 31 -5.67 -7.70 -13.97
N ARG A 32 -6.45 -6.61 -14.05
CA ARG A 32 -5.98 -5.22 -14.06
C ARG A 32 -5.01 -4.92 -12.91
N ILE A 33 -5.31 -5.35 -11.69
CA ILE A 33 -4.47 -5.08 -10.50
C ILE A 33 -3.11 -5.76 -10.62
N ARG A 34 -3.09 -7.00 -11.12
CA ARG A 34 -1.84 -7.70 -11.45
C ARG A 34 -1.05 -6.91 -12.49
N THR A 35 -1.70 -6.48 -13.58
CA THR A 35 -1.06 -5.68 -14.62
C THR A 35 -0.45 -4.41 -14.03
N THR A 36 -1.19 -3.68 -13.21
CA THR A 36 -0.72 -2.47 -12.51
C THR A 36 0.49 -2.75 -11.63
N GLY A 37 0.46 -3.81 -10.82
CA GLY A 37 1.60 -4.21 -10.00
C GLY A 37 2.84 -4.55 -10.82
N MET A 38 2.68 -5.35 -11.88
CA MET A 38 3.78 -5.73 -12.77
C MET A 38 4.37 -4.52 -13.51
N THR A 39 3.52 -3.63 -14.03
CA THR A 39 3.96 -2.40 -14.72
C THR A 39 4.77 -1.49 -13.80
N TRP A 40 4.35 -1.32 -12.54
CA TRP A 40 5.10 -0.57 -11.55
C TRP A 40 6.39 -1.29 -11.14
N GLN A 41 6.35 -2.62 -10.98
CA GLN A 41 7.52 -3.42 -10.61
C GLN A 41 8.64 -3.32 -11.64
N GLU A 42 8.30 -3.40 -12.93
CA GLU A 42 9.26 -3.37 -14.04
C GLU A 42 10.10 -2.08 -14.07
N VAL A 43 9.57 -0.97 -13.56
CA VAL A 43 10.27 0.33 -13.53
C VAL A 43 11.60 0.27 -12.76
N ALA A 44 11.67 -0.52 -11.68
CA ALA A 44 12.89 -0.61 -10.88
C ALA A 44 14.07 -1.24 -11.64
N SER A 45 13.80 -2.09 -12.64
CA SER A 45 14.85 -2.72 -13.45
C SER A 45 15.62 -1.70 -14.32
N GLU A 46 15.02 -0.54 -14.58
CA GLU A 46 15.57 0.54 -15.40
C GLU A 46 16.08 1.71 -14.56
N GLY A 47 16.12 1.59 -13.23
CA GLY A 47 16.43 2.71 -12.32
C GLY A 47 17.82 3.32 -12.54
N ALA A 48 18.86 2.48 -12.58
CA ALA A 48 20.23 2.92 -12.83
C ALA A 48 20.40 3.53 -14.24
N THR A 49 19.75 2.93 -15.24
CA THR A 49 19.73 3.47 -16.61
C THR A 49 19.04 4.83 -16.65
N SER A 50 17.91 4.98 -15.96
CA SER A 50 17.13 6.23 -15.88
C SER A 50 17.90 7.34 -15.18
N GLU A 51 18.63 7.01 -14.11
CA GLU A 51 19.54 7.95 -13.43
C GLU A 51 20.65 8.44 -14.36
N LEU A 52 21.31 7.51 -15.07
CA LEU A 52 22.37 7.85 -16.03
C LEU A 52 21.85 8.73 -17.17
N LEU A 53 20.70 8.38 -17.76
CA LEU A 53 20.06 9.16 -18.81
C LEU A 53 19.68 10.55 -18.30
N SER A 54 19.16 10.64 -17.08
CA SER A 54 18.83 11.91 -16.44
C SER A 54 20.06 12.79 -16.26
N ALA A 55 21.16 12.25 -15.73
CA ALA A 55 22.41 12.98 -15.57
C ALA A 55 22.99 13.46 -16.91
N GLY A 56 22.85 12.66 -17.97
CA GLY A 56 23.30 13.01 -19.32
C GLY A 56 22.40 14.01 -20.07
N SER A 57 21.12 14.10 -19.72
CA SER A 57 20.15 15.00 -20.39
C SER A 57 19.74 16.22 -19.56
N PHE A 58 20.23 16.34 -18.32
CA PHE A 58 19.85 17.45 -17.44
C PHE A 58 20.40 18.77 -17.99
N ALA A 59 19.49 19.70 -18.30
CA ALA A 59 19.82 20.99 -18.90
C ALA A 59 20.15 22.08 -17.86
N GLY A 60 20.00 21.78 -16.56
CA GLY A 60 20.29 22.72 -15.47
C GLY A 60 21.76 22.71 -15.03
N PRO A 61 22.14 23.62 -14.12
CA PRO A 61 23.45 23.64 -13.48
C PRO A 61 23.78 22.29 -12.80
N PRO A 62 25.02 21.78 -12.89
CA PRO A 62 25.40 20.48 -12.30
C PRO A 62 25.15 20.35 -10.80
N ASP A 63 25.23 21.45 -10.04
CA ASP A 63 24.97 21.51 -8.60
C ASP A 63 23.49 21.41 -8.24
N GLN A 64 22.58 21.58 -9.21
CA GLN A 64 21.14 21.42 -9.04
C GLN A 64 20.64 20.00 -9.36
N LEU A 65 21.49 19.16 -9.95
CA LEU A 65 21.15 17.76 -10.23
C LEU A 65 20.94 17.01 -8.92
N LYS A 66 19.74 16.44 -8.73
CA LYS A 66 19.38 15.63 -7.56
C LYS A 66 19.86 14.19 -7.74
N VAL A 67 21.16 13.97 -7.51
CA VAL A 67 21.82 12.67 -7.66
C VAL A 67 21.10 11.57 -6.87
N ASN A 68 20.93 10.39 -7.48
CA ASN A 68 20.28 9.19 -6.97
C ASN A 68 18.77 9.29 -6.72
N HIS A 69 18.14 10.45 -6.92
CA HIS A 69 16.71 10.58 -6.64
C HIS A 69 15.85 9.86 -7.68
N VAL A 70 16.26 9.83 -8.96
CA VAL A 70 15.52 9.08 -9.98
C VAL A 70 15.65 7.58 -9.73
N ASN A 71 16.84 7.11 -9.39
CA ASN A 71 17.05 5.72 -9.01
C ASN A 71 16.22 5.33 -7.76
N GLU A 72 16.12 6.21 -6.76
CA GLU A 72 15.27 5.96 -5.59
C GLU A 72 13.77 5.92 -5.95
N ILE A 73 13.28 6.88 -6.74
CA ILE A 73 11.88 6.92 -7.18
C ILE A 73 11.50 5.63 -7.93
N THR A 74 12.33 5.22 -8.89
CA THR A 74 12.10 3.98 -9.67
C THR A 74 12.16 2.73 -8.79
N GLY A 75 13.08 2.68 -7.82
CA GLY A 75 13.13 1.62 -6.81
C GLY A 75 11.87 1.57 -5.94
N LEU A 76 11.33 2.72 -5.53
CA LEU A 76 10.09 2.81 -4.77
C LEU A 76 8.88 2.38 -5.59
N MET A 77 8.82 2.79 -6.86
CA MET A 77 7.79 2.30 -7.79
C MET A 77 7.86 0.76 -7.91
N GLY A 78 9.07 0.22 -8.03
CA GLY A 78 9.30 -1.22 -8.08
C GLY A 78 8.76 -1.95 -6.86
N SER A 79 9.17 -1.48 -5.68
CA SER A 79 8.72 -2.03 -4.39
C SER A 79 7.21 -1.90 -4.20
N ALA A 80 6.61 -0.77 -4.59
CA ALA A 80 5.17 -0.56 -4.54
C ALA A 80 4.43 -1.56 -5.46
N GLY A 81 4.93 -1.75 -6.68
CA GLY A 81 4.39 -2.69 -7.67
C GLY A 81 4.46 -4.15 -7.21
N GLU A 82 5.57 -4.54 -6.60
CA GLU A 82 5.70 -5.87 -6.00
C GLU A 82 4.68 -6.08 -4.88
N GLN A 83 4.53 -5.11 -3.98
CA GLN A 83 3.60 -5.19 -2.85
C GLN A 83 2.14 -5.33 -3.33
N ILE A 84 1.70 -4.55 -4.32
CA ILE A 84 0.32 -4.68 -4.82
C ILE A 84 0.10 -6.00 -5.58
N ALA A 85 1.10 -6.52 -6.30
CA ALA A 85 1.03 -7.83 -6.96
C ALA A 85 0.97 -8.98 -5.94
N LEU A 86 1.70 -8.88 -4.83
CA LEU A 86 1.63 -9.83 -3.71
C LEU A 86 0.25 -9.78 -3.03
N ALA A 87 -0.29 -8.57 -2.81
CA ALA A 87 -1.64 -8.38 -2.28
C ALA A 87 -2.71 -9.04 -3.17
N TRP A 88 -2.64 -8.80 -4.48
CA TRP A 88 -3.52 -9.44 -5.46
C TRP A 88 -3.40 -10.97 -5.42
N THR A 89 -2.18 -11.50 -5.31
CA THR A 89 -1.96 -12.94 -5.28
C THR A 89 -2.59 -13.58 -4.04
N ALA A 90 -2.42 -12.97 -2.87
CA ALA A 90 -3.06 -13.42 -1.64
C ALA A 90 -4.59 -13.34 -1.73
N GLU A 91 -5.15 -12.28 -2.35
CA GLU A 91 -6.59 -12.16 -2.60
C GLU A 91 -7.12 -13.24 -3.56
N GLN A 92 -6.33 -13.65 -4.58
CA GLN A 92 -6.73 -14.77 -5.46
C GLN A 92 -6.79 -16.10 -4.69
N ASP A 93 -5.96 -16.26 -3.66
CA ASP A 93 -6.04 -17.42 -2.77
C ASP A 93 -7.27 -17.34 -1.85
N VAL A 94 -7.64 -16.16 -1.34
CA VAL A 94 -8.91 -15.96 -0.60
C VAL A 94 -10.10 -16.44 -1.45
N GLN A 95 -10.17 -16.04 -2.72
CA GLN A 95 -11.24 -16.46 -3.62
C GLN A 95 -11.28 -17.98 -3.81
N ARG A 96 -10.12 -18.62 -4.00
CA ARG A 96 -10.03 -20.09 -4.14
C ARG A 96 -10.47 -20.81 -2.88
N TRP A 97 -10.09 -20.28 -1.71
CA TRP A 97 -10.52 -20.82 -0.42
C TRP A 97 -12.04 -20.71 -0.24
N ASN A 98 -12.66 -19.63 -0.71
CA ASN A 98 -14.11 -19.48 -0.72
C ASN A 98 -14.81 -20.41 -1.72
N GLN A 99 -14.25 -20.60 -2.92
CA GLN A 99 -14.82 -21.48 -3.96
C GLN A 99 -14.80 -22.95 -3.55
N THR A 100 -13.79 -23.38 -2.79
CA THR A 100 -13.63 -24.77 -2.35
C THR A 100 -14.06 -24.99 -0.89
N LYS A 101 -14.82 -24.06 -0.31
CA LYS A 101 -15.21 -24.10 1.12
C LYS A 101 -15.97 -25.36 1.52
N ASP A 102 -16.77 -25.93 0.61
CA ASP A 102 -17.57 -27.14 0.89
C ASP A 102 -16.71 -28.40 1.05
N GLN A 103 -15.42 -28.33 0.71
CA GLN A 103 -14.46 -29.42 0.86
C GLN A 103 -13.77 -29.42 2.24
N ARG A 104 -14.09 -28.45 3.10
CA ARG A 104 -13.47 -28.24 4.41
C ARG A 104 -14.53 -27.99 5.48
N ASP A 105 -14.17 -28.23 6.74
CA ASP A 105 -15.05 -27.75 7.82
C ASP A 105 -15.05 -26.22 7.91
N LYS A 106 -16.04 -25.70 8.64
CA LYS A 106 -16.27 -24.26 8.79
C LYS A 106 -15.10 -23.55 9.47
N PHE A 107 -14.45 -24.19 10.44
CA PHE A 107 -13.36 -23.58 11.20
C PHE A 107 -12.12 -23.39 10.33
N HIS A 108 -11.72 -24.43 9.59
CA HIS A 108 -10.57 -24.34 8.67
C HIS A 108 -10.82 -23.34 7.56
N THR A 109 -12.03 -23.30 6.99
CA THR A 109 -12.40 -22.30 5.99
C THR A 109 -12.25 -20.90 6.56
N ARG A 110 -12.86 -20.62 7.72
CA ARG A 110 -12.79 -19.31 8.37
C ARG A 110 -11.35 -18.85 8.63
N MET A 111 -10.54 -19.71 9.23
CA MET A 111 -9.16 -19.36 9.56
C MET A 111 -8.29 -19.18 8.31
N GLY A 112 -8.47 -20.01 7.27
CA GLY A 112 -7.69 -19.90 6.04
C GLY A 112 -8.05 -18.67 5.21
N VAL A 113 -9.35 -18.46 4.95
CA VAL A 113 -9.89 -17.30 4.21
C VAL A 113 -9.41 -16.01 4.88
N ARG A 114 -9.52 -15.89 6.21
CA ARG A 114 -9.11 -14.69 6.93
C ARG A 114 -7.58 -14.52 7.01
N ALA A 115 -6.79 -15.57 7.23
CA ALA A 115 -5.32 -15.46 7.26
C ALA A 115 -4.77 -14.91 5.92
N LEU A 116 -5.32 -15.39 4.81
CA LEU A 116 -4.97 -14.90 3.48
C LEU A 116 -5.46 -13.48 3.23
N ALA A 117 -6.65 -13.12 3.71
CA ALA A 117 -7.16 -11.75 3.63
C ALA A 117 -6.28 -10.77 4.42
N GLU A 118 -5.83 -11.14 5.62
CA GLU A 118 -4.90 -10.34 6.42
C GLU A 118 -3.52 -10.19 5.76
N LEU A 119 -3.03 -11.25 5.11
CA LEU A 119 -1.81 -11.20 4.31
C LEU A 119 -1.96 -10.24 3.12
N ALA A 120 -3.09 -10.30 2.41
CA ALA A 120 -3.40 -9.38 1.33
C ALA A 120 -3.48 -7.92 1.84
N ALA A 121 -4.12 -7.70 2.99
CA ALA A 121 -4.19 -6.39 3.64
C ALA A 121 -2.81 -5.83 3.98
N HIS A 122 -1.92 -6.67 4.52
CA HIS A 122 -0.56 -6.29 4.88
C HIS A 122 0.21 -5.73 3.68
N PHE A 123 0.23 -6.48 2.57
CA PHE A 123 0.90 -6.06 1.35
C PHE A 123 0.21 -4.84 0.70
N CYS A 124 -1.13 -4.76 0.74
CA CYS A 124 -1.87 -3.63 0.21
C CYS A 124 -1.55 -2.31 0.95
N LEU A 125 -1.47 -2.34 2.28
CA LEU A 125 -1.06 -1.20 3.10
C LEU A 125 0.41 -0.82 2.84
N GLY A 126 1.29 -1.83 2.70
CA GLY A 126 2.69 -1.63 2.29
C GLY A 126 2.82 -0.90 0.95
N ALA A 127 2.06 -1.35 -0.06
CA ALA A 127 1.97 -0.72 -1.37
C ALA A 127 1.54 0.75 -1.26
N THR A 128 0.54 1.04 -0.42
CA THR A 128 0.04 2.41 -0.20
C THR A 128 1.09 3.33 0.43
N HIS A 129 1.86 2.82 1.40
CA HIS A 129 2.98 3.58 1.97
C HIS A 129 4.04 3.89 0.91
N ASN A 130 4.40 2.91 0.07
CA ASN A 130 5.36 3.12 -1.01
C ASN A 130 4.85 4.08 -2.08
N LEU A 131 3.55 4.08 -2.41
CA LEU A 131 2.94 5.08 -3.29
C LEU A 131 3.14 6.50 -2.75
N GLY A 132 2.74 6.75 -1.50
CA GLY A 132 2.90 8.09 -0.92
C GLY A 132 4.36 8.51 -0.75
N ASN A 133 5.26 7.57 -0.46
CA ASN A 133 6.69 7.87 -0.44
C ASN A 133 7.21 8.18 -1.86
N THR A 134 6.77 7.46 -2.89
CA THR A 134 7.09 7.76 -4.29
C THR A 134 6.69 9.19 -4.65
N VAL A 135 5.43 9.57 -4.38
CA VAL A 135 4.93 10.94 -4.63
C VAL A 135 5.75 11.98 -3.86
N LEU A 136 6.08 11.70 -2.59
CA LEU A 136 6.96 12.58 -1.81
C LEU A 136 8.34 12.76 -2.47
N ARG A 137 8.96 11.69 -2.99
CA ARG A 137 10.29 11.78 -3.65
C ARG A 137 10.22 12.55 -4.97
N VAL A 138 9.10 12.45 -5.70
CA VAL A 138 8.86 13.31 -6.87
C VAL A 138 8.85 14.79 -6.46
N MET A 139 8.19 15.15 -5.35
CA MET A 139 8.21 16.53 -4.87
C MET A 139 9.62 16.99 -4.49
N LEU A 140 10.45 16.12 -3.93
CA LEU A 140 11.82 16.44 -3.52
C LEU A 140 12.76 16.78 -4.69
N LEU A 141 12.37 16.45 -5.93
CA LEU A 141 13.10 16.91 -7.12
C LEU A 141 12.99 18.42 -7.33
N HIS A 142 11.94 19.07 -6.80
CA HIS A 142 11.75 20.51 -6.87
C HIS A 142 12.38 21.22 -5.66
N ASP A 143 13.24 22.20 -5.91
CA ASP A 143 13.94 22.92 -4.84
C ASP A 143 13.01 23.61 -3.84
N ALA A 144 11.95 24.28 -4.32
CA ALA A 144 11.00 24.98 -3.44
C ALA A 144 10.23 24.01 -2.53
N ALA A 145 9.80 22.87 -3.07
CA ALA A 145 9.11 21.83 -2.32
C ALA A 145 10.07 21.12 -1.34
N SER A 146 11.30 20.83 -1.78
CA SER A 146 12.36 20.24 -0.97
C SER A 146 12.73 21.13 0.22
N ALA A 147 12.94 22.42 -0.01
CA ALA A 147 13.21 23.40 1.05
C ALA A 147 12.05 23.47 2.06
N TYR A 148 10.80 23.47 1.59
CA TYR A 148 9.63 23.44 2.47
C TYR A 148 9.59 22.17 3.32
N LEU A 149 9.73 20.99 2.71
CA LEU A 149 9.67 19.69 3.39
C LEU A 149 10.79 19.55 4.43
N ALA A 150 11.99 20.07 4.14
CA ALA A 150 13.09 20.14 5.10
C ALA A 150 12.72 20.93 6.36
N THR A 151 11.93 22.00 6.26
CA THR A 151 11.46 22.75 7.45
C THR A 151 10.45 21.98 8.31
N LYS A 152 9.77 20.99 7.72
CA LYS A 152 8.72 20.22 8.40
C LYS A 152 9.25 18.97 9.07
N ASN A 153 10.43 18.51 8.69
CA ASN A 153 11.12 17.44 9.37
C ASN A 153 11.93 18.01 10.55
N ARG A 154 11.60 17.60 11.78
CA ARG A 154 12.19 18.18 13.00
C ARG A 154 13.64 17.74 13.25
N LYS A 155 14.10 16.70 12.54
CA LYS A 155 15.46 16.16 12.59
C LYS A 155 16.15 16.54 11.29
N LYS A 156 16.97 17.62 11.35
CA LYS A 156 17.47 18.39 10.20
C LYS A 156 18.59 17.68 9.42
N ASP A 157 18.77 16.38 9.66
CA ASP A 157 20.09 15.75 9.69
C ASP A 157 20.26 14.68 8.60
N PHE A 158 19.18 13.94 8.28
CA PHE A 158 19.14 12.88 7.25
C PHE A 158 17.76 12.80 6.55
N ALA A 159 16.99 13.89 6.52
CA ALA A 159 15.58 13.87 6.12
C ALA A 159 15.44 13.67 4.58
N PHE A 160 15.11 12.44 4.19
CA PHE A 160 14.84 12.00 2.81
C PHE A 160 16.04 11.96 1.86
N ALA A 161 17.26 11.79 2.38
CA ALA A 161 18.39 11.48 1.52
C ALA A 161 18.14 10.15 0.78
N PRO A 162 18.48 10.06 -0.53
CA PRO A 162 18.30 8.83 -1.29
C PRO A 162 18.98 7.62 -0.62
N GLY A 163 18.27 6.50 -0.54
CA GLY A 163 18.79 5.28 0.06
C GLY A 163 18.92 5.32 1.58
N SER A 164 18.21 6.23 2.25
CA SER A 164 18.21 6.32 3.71
C SER A 164 17.59 5.07 4.35
N GLU A 165 18.34 4.42 5.25
CA GLU A 165 17.82 3.36 6.12
C GLU A 165 17.11 3.93 7.37
N SER A 166 17.12 5.25 7.55
CA SER A 166 16.48 5.88 8.70
C SER A 166 14.96 5.74 8.61
N ARG A 167 14.35 5.18 9.67
CA ARG A 167 12.88 5.10 9.79
C ARG A 167 12.20 6.46 9.60
N ASP A 168 12.84 7.54 10.03
CA ASP A 168 12.28 8.90 9.96
C ASP A 168 12.27 9.47 8.52
N ALA A 169 12.93 8.80 7.56
CA ALA A 169 12.82 9.11 6.14
C ALA A 169 11.59 8.45 5.49
N TRP A 170 10.95 7.48 6.15
CA TRP A 170 9.86 6.69 5.59
C TRP A 170 8.52 7.11 6.19
N THR A 171 7.66 7.71 5.37
CA THR A 171 6.38 8.24 5.86
C THR A 171 5.27 7.21 5.74
N THR A 172 4.50 7.04 6.81
CA THR A 172 3.29 6.22 6.79
C THR A 172 2.12 7.00 6.17
N VAL A 173 1.50 6.42 5.14
CA VAL A 173 0.25 6.91 4.55
C VAL A 173 -0.93 6.28 5.29
N SER A 174 -1.84 7.09 5.82
CA SER A 174 -3.08 6.64 6.46
C SER A 174 -4.12 7.76 6.40
N PRO A 175 -5.43 7.45 6.37
CA PRO A 175 -6.50 8.44 6.51
C PRO A 175 -6.36 9.32 7.76
N SER A 176 -5.83 8.75 8.85
CA SER A 176 -5.57 9.46 10.10
C SER A 176 -4.39 10.45 10.04
N ASN A 177 -3.48 10.30 9.06
CA ASN A 177 -2.29 11.15 8.92
C ASN A 177 -2.57 12.41 8.08
N ALA A 178 -3.52 13.24 8.54
CA ALA A 178 -3.89 14.49 7.86
C ALA A 178 -2.72 15.47 7.73
N LYS A 179 -1.78 15.44 8.68
CA LYS A 179 -0.59 16.30 8.68
C LYS A 179 0.31 16.01 7.47
N PHE A 180 0.60 14.74 7.19
CA PHE A 180 1.40 14.38 6.02
C PHE A 180 0.72 14.81 4.72
N ARG A 181 -0.59 14.58 4.57
CA ARG A 181 -1.33 14.98 3.37
C ARG A 181 -1.30 16.49 3.15
N ALA A 182 -1.52 17.28 4.21
CA ALA A 182 -1.43 18.74 4.13
C ALA A 182 -0.01 19.21 3.73
N GLN A 183 1.03 18.55 4.25
CA GLN A 183 2.42 18.84 3.86
C GLN A 183 2.68 18.49 2.40
N LEU A 184 2.15 17.37 1.92
CA LEU A 184 2.32 16.92 0.54
C LEU A 184 1.61 17.86 -0.44
N LYS A 185 0.38 18.30 -0.12
CA LYS A 185 -0.35 19.28 -0.94
C LYS A 185 0.37 20.62 -1.01
N GLU A 186 0.88 21.12 0.10
CA GLU A 186 1.62 22.38 0.09
C GLU A 186 2.95 22.26 -0.66
N ALA A 187 3.68 21.14 -0.50
CA ALA A 187 4.88 20.87 -1.28
C ALA A 187 4.57 20.84 -2.78
N ALA A 188 3.50 20.14 -3.18
CA ALA A 188 3.04 20.09 -4.56
C ALA A 188 2.66 21.47 -5.10
N ARG A 189 1.97 22.32 -4.32
CA ARG A 189 1.66 23.70 -4.71
C ARG A 189 2.92 24.52 -4.99
N LEU A 190 3.97 24.34 -4.19
CA LEU A 190 5.25 25.04 -4.34
C LEU A 190 6.03 24.62 -5.59
N THR A 191 5.76 23.45 -6.15
CA THR A 191 6.36 23.03 -7.44
C THR A 191 5.89 23.86 -8.62
N GLN A 192 4.71 24.50 -8.51
CA GLN A 192 3.99 25.16 -9.61
C GLN A 192 3.72 24.26 -10.84
N ALA A 193 3.89 22.95 -10.70
CA ALA A 193 3.60 21.97 -11.74
C ALA A 193 2.22 21.36 -11.51
N ALA A 194 1.35 21.39 -12.53
CA ALA A 194 0.02 20.79 -12.45
C ALA A 194 0.07 19.26 -12.21
N PRO A 195 0.98 18.48 -12.85
CA PRO A 195 1.10 17.05 -12.56
C PRO A 195 1.44 16.75 -11.10
N CYS A 196 2.30 17.56 -10.47
CA CYS A 196 2.67 17.40 -9.07
C CYS A 196 1.50 17.65 -8.11
N GLN A 197 0.66 18.64 -8.41
CA GLN A 197 -0.57 18.91 -7.65
C GLN A 197 -1.54 17.74 -7.77
N ALA A 198 -1.75 17.24 -8.99
CA ALA A 198 -2.58 16.06 -9.23
C ALA A 198 -2.06 14.81 -8.48
N LEU A 199 -0.74 14.61 -8.39
CA LEU A 199 -0.17 13.51 -7.59
C LEU A 199 -0.50 13.61 -6.11
N ALA A 200 -0.41 14.81 -5.53
CA ALA A 200 -0.78 15.01 -4.13
C ALA A 200 -2.28 14.77 -3.91
N ASP A 201 -3.12 15.13 -4.88
CA ASP A 201 -4.56 14.85 -4.85
C ASP A 201 -4.87 13.36 -4.97
N VAL A 202 -4.12 12.57 -5.75
CA VAL A 202 -4.29 11.10 -5.79
C VAL A 202 -4.14 10.49 -4.39
N VAL A 203 -3.13 10.90 -3.62
CA VAL A 203 -2.93 10.41 -2.24
C VAL A 203 -4.06 10.86 -1.32
N ASP A 204 -4.57 12.07 -1.50
CA ASP A 204 -5.67 12.60 -0.69
C ASP A 204 -7.01 11.93 -0.99
N VAL A 205 -7.31 11.71 -2.29
CA VAL A 205 -8.49 10.96 -2.75
C VAL A 205 -8.45 9.53 -2.20
N LEU A 206 -7.32 8.84 -2.31
CA LEU A 206 -7.17 7.51 -1.72
C LEU A 206 -7.43 7.52 -0.21
N CYS A 207 -6.90 8.50 0.52
CA CYS A 207 -7.12 8.62 1.96
C CYS A 207 -8.54 9.04 2.36
N ALA A 208 -9.34 9.53 1.42
CA ALA A 208 -10.75 9.86 1.59
C ALA A 208 -11.69 8.74 1.10
N ASP A 209 -11.15 7.75 0.38
CA ASP A 209 -11.90 6.61 -0.13
C ASP A 209 -12.39 5.72 1.02
N SER A 210 -13.69 5.40 1.03
CA SER A 210 -14.31 4.66 2.12
C SER A 210 -13.81 3.21 2.21
N ALA A 211 -13.46 2.59 1.09
CA ALA A 211 -12.91 1.24 1.08
C ALA A 211 -11.47 1.23 1.61
N PHE A 212 -10.66 2.23 1.27
CA PHE A 212 -9.32 2.36 1.85
C PHE A 212 -9.37 2.70 3.35
N ILE A 213 -10.31 3.56 3.78
CA ILE A 213 -10.53 3.84 5.20
C ILE A 213 -10.88 2.56 5.97
N ALA A 214 -11.82 1.77 5.45
CA ALA A 214 -12.18 0.50 6.06
C ALA A 214 -10.97 -0.44 6.15
N LEU A 215 -10.15 -0.53 5.09
CA LEU A 215 -8.91 -1.32 5.09
C LEU A 215 -7.89 -0.84 6.15
N ASP A 216 -7.65 0.46 6.29
CA ASP A 216 -6.71 0.99 7.31
C ASP A 216 -7.23 0.77 8.74
N GLU A 217 -8.53 0.91 8.98
CA GLU A 217 -9.15 0.67 10.29
C GLU A 217 -9.04 -0.78 10.76
N ARG A 218 -8.99 -1.75 9.81
CA ARG A 218 -8.75 -3.17 10.11
C ARG A 218 -7.41 -3.40 10.78
N ARG A 219 -6.36 -2.67 10.38
CA ARG A 219 -5.02 -2.73 11.00
C ARG A 219 -5.09 -2.51 12.51
N GLY A 220 -5.90 -1.54 12.96
CA GLY A 220 -6.10 -1.26 14.38
C GLY A 220 -6.92 -2.31 15.12
N THR A 221 -7.79 -3.03 14.40
CA THR A 221 -8.69 -4.05 14.97
C THR A 221 -7.99 -5.39 15.17
N ASP A 222 -7.12 -5.79 14.24
CA ASP A 222 -6.53 -7.13 14.24
C ASP A 222 -5.16 -7.23 14.95
N PHE A 223 -4.34 -6.16 14.91
CA PHE A 223 -2.96 -6.23 15.43
C PHE A 223 -2.77 -5.80 16.89
N HIS A 224 -3.65 -4.94 17.45
CA HIS A 224 -3.34 -4.23 18.69
C HIS A 224 -4.48 -4.16 19.73
N ARG A 225 -5.75 -4.40 19.38
CA ARG A 225 -6.89 -4.22 20.31
C ARG A 225 -7.26 -5.46 21.14
N HIS A 226 -6.96 -6.68 20.69
CA HIS A 226 -7.66 -7.89 21.14
C HIS A 226 -6.74 -9.11 21.43
N ARG A 227 -7.36 -10.25 21.73
CA ARG A 227 -6.80 -11.61 21.92
C ARG A 227 -7.21 -12.51 20.72
N PRO A 228 -6.74 -13.77 20.60
CA PRO A 228 -6.92 -14.57 19.38
C PRO A 228 -8.38 -14.67 18.94
N GLN A 229 -8.73 -14.05 17.81
CA GLN A 229 -10.04 -14.19 17.17
C GLN A 229 -10.16 -15.55 16.41
N SER A 230 -9.67 -16.62 17.04
CA SER A 230 -9.89 -18.03 16.69
C SER A 230 -10.60 -18.79 17.82
N LEU A 231 -10.86 -18.13 18.95
CA LEU A 231 -11.67 -18.64 20.04
C LEU A 231 -13.08 -18.05 19.92
N ASP A 232 -14.10 -18.83 20.29
CA ASP A 232 -15.48 -18.33 20.39
C ASP A 232 -15.63 -17.25 21.48
N THR A 233 -14.59 -16.97 22.26
CA THR A 233 -14.58 -15.87 23.22
C THR A 233 -14.03 -14.60 22.57
N GLY A 234 -14.90 -13.63 22.27
CA GLY A 234 -14.46 -12.26 22.00
C GLY A 234 -13.68 -11.68 23.20
N SER A 235 -12.78 -10.73 22.94
CA SER A 235 -12.19 -9.93 24.02
C SER A 235 -13.34 -9.20 24.73
N PRO A 236 -13.44 -9.21 26.08
CA PRO A 236 -14.49 -8.48 26.76
C PRO A 236 -14.42 -7.01 26.35
N ARG A 237 -15.43 -6.54 25.61
CA ARG A 237 -15.57 -5.12 25.24
C ARG A 237 -16.06 -4.29 26.42
N ASP A 238 -16.71 -4.98 27.36
CA ASP A 238 -17.22 -4.45 28.62
C ASP A 238 -16.62 -5.23 29.81
N GLY A 239 -16.52 -4.57 30.96
CA GLY A 239 -16.15 -5.24 32.20
C GLY A 239 -17.25 -6.21 32.63
N ALA A 240 -16.88 -7.42 33.07
CA ALA A 240 -17.82 -8.40 33.62
C ALA A 240 -18.57 -7.87 34.86
N TRP A 241 -18.04 -6.82 35.49
CA TRP A 241 -18.65 -6.14 36.61
C TRP A 241 -19.24 -4.81 36.18
N GLN A 242 -20.54 -4.64 36.41
CA GLN A 242 -21.18 -3.34 36.36
C GLN A 242 -21.55 -2.92 37.79
N SER A 243 -21.22 -1.68 38.14
CA SER A 243 -21.65 -1.08 39.40
C SER A 243 -22.71 -0.03 39.09
N THR A 244 -23.75 0.01 39.92
CA THR A 244 -24.63 1.18 39.94
C THR A 244 -23.81 2.45 40.25
N PRO A 245 -24.20 3.65 39.77
CA PRO A 245 -23.47 4.89 40.06
C PRO A 245 -23.27 5.16 41.55
N SER A 246 -24.17 4.63 42.40
CA SER A 246 -24.10 4.72 43.87
C SER A 246 -23.22 3.65 44.53
N GLY A 247 -22.66 2.71 43.77
CA GLY A 247 -21.78 1.64 44.24
C GLY A 247 -22.44 0.56 45.11
N HIS A 248 -23.74 0.67 45.40
CA HIS A 248 -24.46 -0.21 46.33
C HIS A 248 -24.81 -1.57 45.74
N TRP A 249 -24.99 -1.64 44.42
CA TRP A 249 -25.20 -2.90 43.71
C TRP A 249 -24.11 -3.13 42.68
N ARG A 250 -23.60 -4.37 42.66
CA ARG A 250 -22.69 -4.89 41.65
C ARG A 250 -23.37 -6.08 40.97
N SER A 251 -23.48 -6.04 39.65
CA SER A 251 -23.94 -7.18 38.86
C SER A 251 -22.76 -7.79 38.11
N LEU A 252 -22.63 -9.11 38.20
CA LEU A 252 -21.71 -9.89 37.39
C LEU A 252 -22.45 -10.33 36.12
N GLN A 253 -22.00 -9.88 34.95
CA GLN A 253 -22.49 -10.37 33.67
C GLN A 253 -21.59 -11.52 33.20
N TRP A 254 -22.21 -12.68 33.04
CA TRP A 254 -21.56 -13.81 32.38
C TRP A 254 -21.72 -13.65 30.87
N HIS A 255 -20.67 -13.24 30.18
CA HIS A 255 -20.68 -13.16 28.73
C HIS A 255 -20.50 -14.57 28.16
N VAL A 256 -21.50 -15.05 27.42
CA VAL A 256 -21.35 -16.26 26.62
C VAL A 256 -20.36 -15.99 25.50
N ALA A 257 -19.46 -16.93 25.26
CA ALA A 257 -18.55 -16.91 24.13
C ALA A 257 -19.35 -16.78 22.83
N SER A 258 -19.26 -15.62 22.17
CA SER A 258 -19.76 -15.44 20.80
C SER A 258 -18.61 -15.03 19.87
N PRO A 259 -18.56 -15.55 18.63
CA PRO A 259 -17.68 -15.03 17.59
C PRO A 259 -17.82 -13.52 17.46
N ASP A 260 -16.70 -12.79 17.36
CA ASP A 260 -16.76 -11.36 17.05
C ASP A 260 -17.29 -11.19 15.61
N PRO A 261 -18.44 -10.52 15.38
CA PRO A 261 -18.97 -10.29 14.04
C PRO A 261 -18.02 -9.47 13.17
N ALA A 262 -17.17 -8.63 13.78
CA ALA A 262 -16.13 -7.91 13.06
C ALA A 262 -14.99 -8.83 12.61
N ALA A 263 -14.87 -10.05 13.13
CA ALA A 263 -13.89 -11.05 12.70
C ALA A 263 -14.50 -12.12 11.77
N ASP A 264 -15.63 -11.81 11.12
CA ASP A 264 -16.20 -12.62 10.04
C ASP A 264 -15.26 -12.62 8.83
N GLU A 265 -14.88 -13.81 8.37
CA GLU A 265 -13.90 -13.99 7.30
C GLU A 265 -14.33 -13.37 5.96
N ASN A 266 -15.64 -13.35 5.66
CA ASN A 266 -16.15 -12.78 4.42
C ASN A 266 -16.12 -11.26 4.50
N LEU A 267 -16.51 -10.69 5.65
CA LEU A 267 -16.39 -9.25 5.89
C LEU A 267 -14.93 -8.78 5.74
N VAL A 268 -13.96 -9.53 6.29
CA VAL A 268 -12.54 -9.20 6.12
C VAL A 268 -12.13 -9.28 4.65
N ALA A 269 -12.46 -10.38 3.98
CA ALA A 269 -12.14 -10.60 2.57
C ALA A 269 -12.71 -9.49 1.68
N ASP A 270 -13.98 -9.13 1.85
CA ASP A 270 -14.66 -8.10 1.08
C ASP A 270 -14.05 -6.71 1.33
N THR A 271 -13.73 -6.39 2.58
CA THR A 271 -13.05 -5.13 2.94
C THR A 271 -11.69 -5.03 2.26
N VAL A 272 -10.92 -6.11 2.28
CA VAL A 272 -9.58 -6.16 1.68
C VAL A 272 -9.66 -6.08 0.15
N ALA A 273 -10.60 -6.79 -0.46
CA ALA A 273 -10.81 -6.74 -1.90
C ALA A 273 -11.21 -5.34 -2.39
N ALA A 274 -12.10 -4.65 -1.66
CA ALA A 274 -12.50 -3.28 -1.98
C ALA A 274 -11.35 -2.28 -1.79
N GLY A 275 -10.60 -2.39 -0.68
CA GLY A 275 -9.43 -1.54 -0.45
C GLY A 275 -8.32 -1.76 -1.49
N LEU A 276 -8.12 -3.00 -1.94
CA LEU A 276 -7.16 -3.32 -2.99
C LEU A 276 -7.50 -2.67 -4.33
N GLU A 277 -8.78 -2.59 -4.70
CA GLU A 277 -9.23 -1.86 -5.90
C GLU A 277 -8.96 -0.37 -5.79
N ALA A 278 -9.31 0.26 -4.66
CA ALA A 278 -9.04 1.68 -4.43
C ALA A 278 -7.54 2.01 -4.51
N VAL A 279 -6.69 1.14 -3.97
CA VAL A 279 -5.23 1.28 -4.08
C VAL A 279 -4.76 1.10 -5.53
N ALA A 280 -5.30 0.13 -6.27
CA ALA A 280 -4.97 -0.05 -7.69
C ALA A 280 -5.36 1.16 -8.55
N ASP A 281 -6.53 1.75 -8.31
CA ASP A 281 -6.98 2.98 -8.98
C ASP A 281 -6.03 4.16 -8.73
N ALA A 282 -5.53 4.28 -7.49
CA ALA A 282 -4.55 5.30 -7.14
C ALA A 282 -3.21 5.08 -7.85
N PHE A 283 -2.75 3.83 -7.99
CA PHE A 283 -1.54 3.50 -8.74
C PHE A 283 -1.66 3.84 -10.22
N GLU A 284 -2.78 3.50 -10.84
CA GLU A 284 -3.04 3.81 -12.26
C GLU A 284 -3.12 5.32 -12.50
N SER A 285 -3.76 6.05 -11.59
CA SER A 285 -3.85 7.51 -11.67
C SER A 285 -2.48 8.17 -11.45
N ALA A 286 -1.68 7.69 -10.50
CA ALA A 286 -0.39 8.27 -10.18
C ALA A 286 0.68 8.01 -11.25
N TYR A 287 0.64 6.85 -11.91
CA TYR A 287 1.69 6.44 -12.84
C TYR A 287 2.01 7.49 -13.92
N PRO A 288 1.07 7.93 -14.79
CA PRO A 288 1.38 8.92 -15.83
C PRO A 288 1.84 10.26 -15.23
N LEU A 289 1.26 10.66 -14.09
CA LEU A 289 1.58 11.91 -13.42
C LEU A 289 3.02 11.92 -12.86
N ILE A 290 3.54 10.77 -12.39
CA ILE A 290 4.94 10.63 -11.98
C ILE A 290 5.85 10.90 -13.19
N ILE A 291 5.54 10.32 -14.35
CA ILE A 291 6.31 10.50 -15.59
C ILE A 291 6.36 11.97 -15.96
N GLU A 292 5.19 12.60 -16.03
CA GLU A 292 5.03 13.99 -16.44
C GLU A 292 5.77 14.94 -15.48
N SER A 293 5.65 14.69 -14.17
CA SER A 293 6.32 15.50 -13.13
C SER A 293 7.84 15.45 -13.25
N ILE A 294 8.40 14.25 -13.49
CA ILE A 294 9.84 14.04 -13.59
C ILE A 294 10.39 14.59 -14.92
N ALA A 295 9.65 14.35 -16.01
CA ALA A 295 10.02 14.86 -17.33
C ALA A 295 9.98 16.41 -17.39
N ALA A 296 9.06 17.06 -16.68
CA ALA A 296 8.97 18.53 -16.59
C ALA A 296 10.23 19.17 -15.99
N LEU A 297 11.02 18.41 -15.23
CA LEU A 297 12.28 18.85 -14.63
C LEU A 297 13.52 18.45 -15.46
N GLY A 298 13.34 17.86 -16.65
CA GLY A 298 14.44 17.43 -17.51
C GLY A 298 15.08 16.09 -17.13
N TYR A 299 14.53 15.39 -16.13
CA TYR A 299 14.91 14.02 -15.81
C TYR A 299 14.25 13.04 -16.79
N ARG A 300 14.82 11.83 -16.91
CA ARG A 300 14.37 10.77 -17.81
C ARG A 300 14.11 9.49 -17.02
N ILE A 301 12.94 8.89 -17.24
CA ILE A 301 12.67 7.51 -16.79
C ILE A 301 12.30 6.68 -18.01
N SER A 302 12.95 5.53 -18.15
CA SER A 302 12.54 4.51 -19.11
C SER A 302 11.29 3.80 -18.57
N LEU A 303 10.14 4.08 -19.17
CA LEU A 303 8.87 3.47 -18.77
C LEU A 303 8.24 2.76 -19.96
N ARG A 304 7.63 1.60 -19.69
CA ARG A 304 6.78 0.92 -20.67
C ARG A 304 5.37 1.50 -20.56
N PRO A 305 4.69 1.77 -21.68
CA PRO A 305 3.29 2.12 -21.64
C PRO A 305 2.50 0.98 -20.96
N TYR A 306 1.42 1.33 -20.25
CA TYR A 306 0.49 0.32 -19.76
C TYR A 306 0.06 -0.57 -20.92
N PRO A 307 0.01 -1.90 -20.75
CA PRO A 307 -0.59 -2.77 -21.76
C PRO A 307 -2.02 -2.30 -21.97
N SER A 308 -2.35 -1.86 -23.19
CA SER A 308 -3.74 -1.62 -23.57
C SER A 308 -4.52 -2.91 -23.37
N ALA A 309 -5.58 -2.84 -22.57
CA ALA A 309 -6.48 -3.95 -22.26
C ALA A 309 -7.08 -4.58 -23.53
#